data_AF-A0A0N4XLB7-F1
#
_entry.id   AF-A0A0N4XLB7-F1
#
_cell.length_a   1.000
_cell.length_b   1.000
_cell.length_c   1.000
_cell.angle_alpha   90.00
_cell.angle_beta   90.00
_cell.angle_gamma   90.00
#
_symmetry.space_group_name_H-M   'P 1'
#
loop_
_entity.id
_entity.type
_entity.pdbx_description
1 polymer ?
#
loop_
_entity_poly.entity_id
_entity_poly.type
_entity_poly.pdbx_seq_one_letter_code
_entity_poly.pdbx_strand_id
1 'polypeptide(L)'
;MLSSILESLVQVFCYALSANDGTNFRQKLMNEAEHFVDLSQISCNGKAADRINQDGIHILINMNGYTKGARNEIFALRPAPIQVMWLGYPGTSGAPFMDYIITDAVTSPLRLAFAYSEKLAYMPHTFFIGDHAQMLKHLTERVILKDKCAPAEKDNVAVVNATNLEPLLSKADVKHTVRETEVVYGPAKEKIRTEVVVPVVEVPTTEPLKQMIGGSLIASSVVDGVHVHNGLTQVNYRPFTPFSLVPRSVLWLLRFPFHGEAHVHKYCAERDIDTKRVVFSHVAAKVQIL
;
A
#
# COMPACT_ATOMS: atom_id res chain seq x y z
N MET A 1 7.60 6.44 8.61
CA MET A 1 8.37 7.65 8.28
C MET A 1 8.39 8.61 9.45
N LEU A 2 7.23 9.05 9.97
CA LEU A 2 7.17 10.00 11.08
C LEU A 2 7.96 9.49 12.31
N SER A 3 7.67 8.26 12.73
CA SER A 3 8.37 7.55 13.82
C SER A 3 9.86 7.24 13.59
N SER A 4 10.41 7.52 12.40
CA SER A 4 11.83 7.27 12.07
C SER A 4 12.63 8.56 11.86
N ILE A 5 12.03 9.74 12.08
CA ILE A 5 12.71 11.03 11.95
C ILE A 5 13.53 11.29 13.21
N LEU A 6 14.73 11.85 13.04
CA LEU A 6 15.59 12.23 14.15
C LEU A 6 15.02 13.51 14.80
N GLU A 7 14.21 13.34 15.84
CA GLU A 7 13.45 14.41 16.51
C GLU A 7 14.33 15.59 16.97
N SER A 8 15.62 15.38 17.22
CA SER A 8 16.56 16.44 17.60
C SER A 8 16.87 17.45 16.49
N LEU A 9 16.52 17.18 15.23
CA LEU A 9 16.87 18.03 14.08
C LEU A 9 15.67 18.56 13.29
N VAL A 10 14.52 17.90 13.39
CA VAL A 10 13.32 18.24 12.61
C VAL A 10 12.09 18.11 13.50
N GLN A 11 11.22 19.11 13.44
CA GLN A 11 9.89 19.10 14.03
C GLN A 11 8.84 18.88 12.93
N VAL A 12 7.90 17.96 13.16
CA VAL A 12 6.97 17.50 12.10
C VAL A 12 5.53 17.92 12.36
N PHE A 13 4.96 18.64 11.40
CA PHE A 13 3.55 19.01 11.36
C PHE A 13 2.81 18.25 10.26
N CYS A 14 1.68 17.65 10.61
CA CYS A 14 0.77 17.01 9.68
C CYS A 14 -0.51 17.83 9.56
N TYR A 15 -0.75 18.37 8.36
CA TYR A 15 -1.95 19.14 8.03
C TYR A 15 -2.94 18.28 7.24
N ALA A 16 -4.01 17.86 7.91
CA ALA A 16 -5.06 17.09 7.26
C ALA A 16 -6.05 17.99 6.51
N LEU A 17 -6.26 17.71 5.22
CA LEU A 17 -7.29 18.38 4.42
C LEU A 17 -8.64 17.66 4.46
N SER A 18 -8.66 16.41 4.92
CA SER A 18 -9.86 15.59 5.06
C SER A 18 -10.21 15.36 6.53
N ALA A 19 -11.53 15.26 6.77
CA ALA A 19 -12.07 14.88 8.06
C ALA A 19 -11.55 13.50 8.50
N ASN A 20 -11.54 13.26 9.80
CA ASN A 20 -11.19 11.97 10.37
C ASN A 20 -12.18 10.89 9.91
N ASP A 21 -11.68 9.84 9.27
CA ASP A 21 -12.45 8.72 8.74
C ASP A 21 -12.58 7.54 9.74
N GLY A 22 -12.03 7.70 10.95
CA GLY A 22 -12.07 6.69 12.01
C GLY A 22 -11.12 5.52 11.79
N THR A 23 -10.25 5.57 10.78
CA THR A 23 -9.36 4.46 10.44
C THR A 23 -8.11 4.40 11.31
N ASN A 24 -7.52 3.20 11.40
CA ASN A 24 -6.23 3.01 12.07
C ASN A 24 -5.11 3.85 11.43
N PHE A 25 -5.17 4.14 10.12
CA PHE A 25 -4.17 4.99 9.46
C PHE A 25 -4.23 6.41 9.99
N ARG A 26 -5.42 7.00 10.07
CA ARG A 26 -5.61 8.34 10.63
C ARG A 26 -5.21 8.40 12.10
N GLN A 27 -5.60 7.41 12.89
CA GLN A 27 -5.20 7.31 14.31
C GLN A 27 -3.68 7.21 14.48
N LYS A 28 -3.01 6.37 13.68
CA LYS A 28 -1.54 6.24 13.70
C LYS A 28 -0.87 7.59 13.42
N LEU A 29 -1.31 8.31 12.39
CA LEU A 29 -0.78 9.64 12.07
C LEU A 29 -1.01 10.66 13.19
N MET A 30 -2.20 10.69 13.79
CA MET A 30 -2.51 11.59 14.91
C MET A 30 -1.68 11.29 16.17
N ASN A 31 -1.29 10.03 16.37
CA ASN A 31 -0.48 9.62 17.53
C ASN A 31 1.03 9.77 17.29
N GLU A 32 1.51 9.59 16.06
CA GLU A 32 2.95 9.62 15.72
C GLU A 32 3.43 10.99 15.24
N ALA A 33 2.55 11.86 14.73
CA ALA A 33 2.94 13.22 14.37
C ALA A 33 3.13 14.05 15.64
N GLU A 34 4.23 14.80 15.73
CA GLU A 34 4.47 15.72 16.84
C GLU A 34 3.36 16.78 16.94
N HIS A 35 2.94 17.30 15.77
CA HIS A 35 1.80 18.19 15.66
C HIS A 35 0.85 17.71 14.57
N PHE A 36 -0.42 17.51 14.94
CA PHE A 36 -1.47 17.14 14.01
C PHE A 36 -2.53 18.23 13.95
N VAL A 37 -2.74 18.83 12.78
CA VAL A 37 -3.66 19.94 12.56
C VAL A 37 -4.73 19.54 11.55
N ASP A 38 -5.99 19.56 11.97
CA ASP A 38 -7.12 19.28 11.08
C ASP A 38 -7.59 20.57 10.36
N LEU A 39 -7.11 20.77 9.14
CA LEU A 39 -7.53 21.89 8.28
C LEU A 39 -8.86 21.62 7.57
N SER A 40 -9.43 20.41 7.67
CA SER A 40 -10.75 20.12 7.10
C SER A 40 -11.85 20.95 7.75
N GLN A 41 -11.62 21.42 8.99
CA GLN A 41 -12.52 22.31 9.73
C GLN A 41 -12.33 23.78 9.37
N ILE A 42 -11.28 24.12 8.61
CA ILE A 42 -10.96 25.49 8.18
C ILE A 42 -11.19 25.59 6.67
N SER A 43 -12.44 25.88 6.28
CA SER A 43 -12.83 25.98 4.86
C SER A 43 -12.14 27.13 4.11
N CYS A 44 -11.87 28.24 4.79
CA CYS A 44 -11.18 29.38 4.21
C CYS A 44 -9.68 29.09 4.00
N ASN A 45 -9.23 29.08 2.75
CA ASN A 45 -7.82 28.84 2.39
C ASN A 45 -6.85 29.88 2.98
N GLY A 46 -7.26 31.15 3.06
CA GLY A 46 -6.46 32.20 3.71
C GLY A 46 -6.16 31.88 5.17
N LYS A 47 -7.20 31.55 5.95
CA LYS A 47 -7.05 31.17 7.37
C LYS A 47 -6.23 29.89 7.55
N ALA A 48 -6.34 28.94 6.62
CA ALA A 48 -5.54 27.72 6.65
C ALA A 48 -4.05 28.02 6.39
N ALA A 49 -3.75 28.91 5.44
CA ALA A 49 -2.39 29.39 5.18
C ALA A 49 -1.83 30.19 6.37
N ASP A 50 -2.63 31.09 6.97
CA ASP A 50 -2.24 31.83 8.17
C ASP A 50 -1.86 30.88 9.30
N ARG A 51 -2.64 29.81 9.51
CA ARG A 51 -2.33 28.80 10.52
C ARG A 51 -0.97 28.13 10.27
N ILE A 52 -0.71 27.70 9.03
CA ILE A 52 0.58 27.10 8.65
C ILE A 52 1.73 28.08 8.84
N ASN A 53 1.52 29.35 8.50
CA ASN A 53 2.54 30.39 8.67
C ASN A 53 2.83 30.68 10.15
N GLN A 54 1.79 30.72 11.01
CA GLN A 54 1.92 30.89 12.46
C GLN A 54 2.66 29.71 13.13
N ASP A 55 2.50 28.50 12.60
CA ASP A 55 3.23 27.32 13.06
C ASP A 55 4.74 27.38 12.66
N GLY A 56 5.16 28.35 11.85
CA GLY A 56 6.58 28.58 11.52
C GLY A 56 7.18 27.54 10.56
N ILE A 57 6.37 26.97 9.66
CA ILE A 57 6.82 25.91 8.76
C ILE A 57 7.88 26.39 7.78
N HIS A 58 9.06 25.74 7.83
CA HIS A 58 10.17 26.03 6.93
C HIS A 58 10.01 25.37 5.55
N ILE A 59 9.59 24.10 5.53
CA ILE A 59 9.41 23.29 4.32
C ILE A 59 7.99 22.72 4.35
N LEU A 60 7.13 23.16 3.43
CA LEU A 60 5.77 22.66 3.30
C LEU A 60 5.69 21.66 2.15
N ILE A 61 5.26 20.43 2.46
CA ILE A 61 5.22 19.33 1.49
C ILE A 61 3.79 19.13 0.96
N ASN A 62 3.62 19.22 -0.35
CA ASN A 62 2.38 18.92 -1.05
C ASN A 62 2.35 17.43 -1.42
N MET A 63 1.47 16.68 -0.77
CA MET A 63 1.24 15.25 -1.01
C MET A 63 0.00 14.98 -1.89
N ASN A 64 -0.63 16.01 -2.47
CA ASN A 64 -1.86 15.85 -3.24
C ASN A 64 -1.69 16.15 -4.73
N GLY A 65 -0.96 17.22 -5.08
CA GLY A 65 -0.96 17.77 -6.45
C GLY A 65 -2.38 18.02 -6.96
N TYR A 66 -2.71 17.53 -8.14
CA TYR A 66 -4.05 17.68 -8.75
C TYR A 66 -4.95 16.47 -8.54
N THR A 67 -5.03 15.97 -7.31
CA THR A 67 -5.91 14.87 -6.91
C THR A 67 -7.15 15.37 -6.16
N LYS A 68 -8.12 14.48 -5.95
CA LYS A 68 -9.34 14.78 -5.20
C LYS A 68 -9.02 15.27 -3.79
N GLY A 69 -9.59 16.41 -3.39
CA GLY A 69 -9.41 16.98 -2.06
C GLY A 69 -8.18 17.86 -1.89
N ALA A 70 -7.39 18.07 -2.95
CA ALA A 70 -6.29 19.03 -2.94
C ALA A 70 -6.79 20.46 -2.68
N ARG A 71 -5.98 21.25 -1.96
CA ARG A 71 -6.19 22.68 -1.70
C ARG A 71 -4.93 23.47 -2.08
N ASN A 72 -4.58 23.43 -3.36
CA ASN A 72 -3.36 24.06 -3.88
C ASN A 72 -3.36 25.59 -3.71
N GLU A 73 -4.53 26.20 -3.46
CA GLU A 73 -4.65 27.61 -3.09
C GLU A 73 -3.87 27.95 -1.81
N ILE A 74 -3.75 27.01 -0.87
CA ILE A 74 -2.93 27.19 0.33
C ILE A 74 -1.45 27.37 -0.07
N PHE A 75 -0.94 26.54 -0.98
CA PHE A 75 0.43 26.64 -1.48
C PHE A 75 0.62 27.91 -2.33
N ALA A 76 -0.39 28.34 -3.08
CA ALA A 76 -0.34 29.59 -3.84
C ALA A 76 -0.15 30.83 -2.95
N LEU A 77 -0.62 30.78 -1.69
CA LEU A 77 -0.41 31.84 -0.69
C LEU A 77 0.98 31.82 -0.05
N ARG A 78 1.82 30.83 -0.37
CA ARG A 78 3.20 30.67 0.10
C ARG A 78 3.39 30.83 1.63
N PRO A 79 2.65 30.10 2.48
CA PRO A 79 2.78 30.21 3.94
C PRO A 79 4.12 29.71 4.50
N ALA A 80 4.90 28.97 3.69
CA ALA A 80 6.26 28.51 3.99
C ALA A 80 7.25 29.00 2.93
N PRO A 81 8.52 29.29 3.28
CA PRO A 81 9.51 29.80 2.33
C PRO A 81 9.90 28.77 1.26
N ILE A 82 9.91 27.47 1.60
CA ILE A 82 10.18 26.36 0.67
C ILE A 82 8.94 25.47 0.57
N GLN A 83 8.48 25.22 -0.65
CA GLN A 83 7.34 24.35 -0.93
C GLN A 83 7.70 23.26 -1.92
N VAL A 84 7.35 22.01 -1.59
CA VAL A 84 7.88 20.83 -2.28
C VAL A 84 6.78 19.86 -2.66
N MET A 85 6.78 19.37 -3.89
CA MET A 85 5.94 18.26 -4.34
C MET A 85 6.56 16.93 -3.92
N TRP A 86 5.77 16.02 -3.33
CA TRP A 86 6.26 14.68 -3.02
C TRP A 86 5.16 13.60 -3.00
N LEU A 87 5.50 12.44 -3.56
CA LEU A 87 4.80 11.14 -3.49
C LEU A 87 3.40 11.08 -4.12
N GLY A 88 2.44 11.88 -3.68
CA GLY A 88 1.01 11.64 -3.97
C GLY A 88 0.52 12.09 -5.35
N TYR A 89 1.31 12.85 -6.12
CA TYR A 89 0.99 13.21 -7.50
C TYR A 89 2.16 12.87 -8.44
N PRO A 90 1.97 11.98 -9.43
CA PRO A 90 3.05 11.51 -10.30
C PRO A 90 3.30 12.45 -11.49
N GLY A 91 3.56 13.73 -11.22
CA GLY A 91 3.78 14.74 -12.26
C GLY A 91 4.20 16.10 -11.72
N THR A 92 4.59 17.00 -12.64
CA THR A 92 4.82 18.42 -12.36
C THR A 92 3.54 19.10 -11.88
N SER A 93 3.65 20.04 -10.94
CA SER A 93 2.54 20.95 -10.65
C SER A 93 2.34 21.97 -11.77
N GLY A 94 3.37 22.31 -12.55
CA GLY A 94 3.30 23.40 -13.52
C GLY A 94 3.07 24.77 -12.87
N ALA A 95 3.23 24.88 -11.55
CA ALA A 95 2.87 26.06 -10.78
C ALA A 95 4.10 26.84 -10.30
N PRO A 96 4.11 28.18 -10.37
CA PRO A 96 5.25 28.99 -9.95
C PRO A 96 5.44 29.05 -8.42
N PHE A 97 4.49 28.51 -7.66
CA PHE A 97 4.53 28.48 -6.20
C PHE A 97 5.12 27.18 -5.63
N MET A 98 5.44 26.18 -6.45
CA MET A 98 6.16 24.97 -6.01
C MET A 98 7.63 25.08 -6.39
N ASP A 99 8.52 25.00 -5.40
CA ASP A 99 9.95 25.27 -5.61
C ASP A 99 10.71 24.01 -6.06
N TYR A 100 10.38 22.86 -5.47
CA TYR A 100 11.02 21.58 -5.73
C TYR A 100 10.02 20.43 -5.92
N ILE A 101 10.48 19.38 -6.59
CA ILE A 101 9.84 18.06 -6.59
C ILE A 101 10.84 17.02 -6.08
N ILE A 102 10.48 16.29 -5.02
CA ILE A 102 11.28 15.16 -4.54
C ILE A 102 11.07 13.99 -5.49
N THR A 103 12.14 13.57 -6.14
CA THR A 103 12.15 12.52 -7.18
C THR A 103 13.45 11.71 -7.11
N ASP A 104 13.79 10.95 -8.15
CA ASP A 104 15.05 10.22 -8.28
C ASP A 104 15.55 10.18 -9.73
N ALA A 105 16.80 9.76 -9.93
CA ALA A 105 17.47 9.77 -11.23
C ALA A 105 16.87 8.79 -12.25
N VAL A 106 16.10 7.79 -11.81
CA VAL A 106 15.43 6.82 -12.68
C VAL A 106 14.08 7.38 -13.14
N THR A 107 13.30 7.91 -12.20
CA THR A 107 11.96 8.46 -12.43
C THR A 107 12.02 9.76 -13.24
N SER A 108 12.92 10.67 -12.87
CA SER A 108 13.05 12.00 -13.47
C SER A 108 14.49 12.27 -13.88
N PRO A 109 15.02 11.62 -14.93
CA PRO A 109 16.40 11.82 -15.34
C PRO A 109 16.66 13.26 -15.77
N LEU A 110 17.86 13.80 -15.48
CA LEU A 110 18.17 15.22 -15.66
C LEU A 110 17.93 15.74 -17.10
N ARG A 111 18.11 14.89 -18.12
CA ARG A 111 17.81 15.22 -19.52
C ARG A 111 16.34 15.58 -19.78
N LEU A 112 15.43 15.21 -18.87
CA LEU A 112 14.00 15.52 -18.91
C LEU A 112 13.60 16.59 -17.89
N ALA A 113 14.55 17.30 -17.28
CA ALA A 113 14.26 18.36 -16.30
C ALA A 113 13.34 19.44 -16.88
N PHE A 114 13.37 19.68 -18.20
CA PHE A 114 12.48 20.62 -18.89
C PHE A 114 10.98 20.27 -18.76
N ALA A 115 10.64 19.02 -18.44
CA ALA A 115 9.25 18.59 -18.26
C ALA A 115 8.65 19.00 -16.90
N TYR A 116 9.47 19.57 -16.01
CA TYR A 116 9.09 19.97 -14.67
C TYR A 116 9.24 21.48 -14.51
N SER A 117 8.26 22.13 -13.87
CA SER A 117 8.39 23.54 -13.50
C SER A 117 9.24 23.70 -12.23
N GLU A 118 9.20 22.69 -11.35
CA GLU A 118 9.98 22.65 -10.12
C GLU A 118 11.42 22.22 -10.36
N LYS A 119 12.31 22.56 -9.43
CA LYS A 119 13.66 22.00 -9.39
C LYS A 119 13.63 20.55 -8.91
N LEU A 120 14.43 19.68 -9.55
CA LEU A 120 14.52 18.28 -9.14
C LEU A 120 15.35 18.15 -7.85
N ALA A 121 14.75 17.58 -6.80
CA ALA A 121 15.43 17.21 -5.57
C ALA A 121 15.53 15.68 -5.49
N TYR A 122 16.73 15.12 -5.70
CA TYR A 122 16.89 13.67 -5.80
C TYR A 122 17.04 12.98 -4.44
N MET A 123 16.25 11.93 -4.24
CA MET A 123 16.52 10.90 -3.26
C MET A 123 17.68 10.00 -3.75
N PRO A 124 18.51 9.44 -2.85
CA PRO A 124 19.68 8.64 -3.24
C PRO A 124 19.35 7.33 -3.98
N HIS A 125 18.14 6.80 -3.82
CA HIS A 125 17.69 5.56 -4.46
C HIS A 125 16.41 5.81 -5.26
N THR A 126 15.26 5.80 -4.59
CA THR A 126 13.97 6.14 -5.18
C THR A 126 13.19 7.11 -4.29
N PHE A 127 12.37 7.95 -4.90
CA PHE A 127 11.41 8.79 -4.17
C PHE A 127 10.26 8.00 -3.56
N PHE A 128 10.00 6.80 -4.10
CA PHE A 128 8.87 5.98 -3.73
C PHE A 128 9.13 5.22 -2.44
N ILE A 129 8.14 5.20 -1.55
CA ILE A 129 8.18 4.47 -0.28
C ILE A 129 6.84 3.78 -0.06
N GLY A 130 6.87 2.60 0.59
CA GLY A 130 5.67 1.88 0.96
C GLY A 130 5.80 1.27 2.36
N ASP A 131 4.70 1.23 3.11
CA ASP A 131 4.66 0.73 4.49
C ASP A 131 4.49 -0.81 4.58
N HIS A 132 4.80 -1.54 3.49
CA HIS A 132 4.56 -2.98 3.38
C HIS A 132 5.26 -3.79 4.47
N ALA A 133 6.48 -3.41 4.88
CA ALA A 133 7.22 -4.11 5.94
C ALA A 133 6.50 -4.06 7.30
N GLN A 134 5.75 -2.98 7.58
CA GLN A 134 4.96 -2.85 8.81
C GLN A 134 3.57 -3.47 8.63
N MET A 135 2.90 -3.16 7.52
CA MET A 135 1.50 -3.56 7.28
C MET A 135 1.35 -5.04 6.95
N LEU A 136 2.29 -5.59 6.19
CA LEU A 136 2.23 -6.94 5.63
C LEU A 136 3.35 -7.82 6.20
N LYS A 137 3.65 -7.66 7.49
CA LYS A 137 4.68 -8.47 8.18
C LYS A 137 4.46 -9.98 8.01
N HIS A 138 3.21 -10.43 7.90
CA HIS A 138 2.90 -11.83 7.65
C HIS A 138 3.38 -12.34 6.28
N LEU A 139 3.71 -11.46 5.32
CA LEU A 139 4.25 -11.82 4.00
C LEU A 139 5.79 -11.86 3.96
N THR A 140 6.49 -11.52 5.05
CA THR A 140 7.96 -11.59 5.09
C THR A 140 8.46 -13.03 5.15
N GLU A 141 7.63 -13.93 5.66
CA GLU A 141 7.90 -15.36 5.73
C GLU A 141 6.77 -16.13 5.04
N ARG A 142 7.15 -17.19 4.34
CA ARG A 142 6.19 -18.07 3.67
C ARG A 142 6.68 -19.50 3.68
N VAL A 143 5.73 -20.43 3.64
CA VAL A 143 5.99 -21.86 3.44
C VAL A 143 5.15 -22.39 2.29
N ILE A 144 5.71 -23.33 1.53
CA ILE A 144 4.98 -24.07 0.51
C ILE A 144 4.49 -25.37 1.13
N LEU A 145 3.19 -25.64 1.03
CA LEU A 145 2.62 -26.92 1.40
C LEU A 145 2.59 -27.84 0.18
N LYS A 146 3.10 -29.06 0.33
CA LYS A 146 3.22 -30.01 -0.78
C LYS A 146 2.77 -31.40 -0.37
N ASP A 147 2.08 -32.11 -1.26
CA ASP A 147 1.88 -33.56 -1.10
C ASP A 147 3.22 -34.29 -1.16
N LYS A 148 3.48 -35.19 -0.21
CA LYS A 148 4.68 -36.05 -0.18
C LYS A 148 4.95 -36.75 -1.51
N CYS A 149 3.89 -37.17 -2.22
CA CYS A 149 3.97 -37.94 -3.45
C CYS A 149 3.75 -37.12 -4.73
N ALA A 150 3.54 -35.80 -4.65
CA ALA A 150 3.33 -34.97 -5.84
C ALA A 150 4.65 -34.70 -6.59
N PRO A 151 4.60 -34.57 -7.94
CA PRO A 151 5.73 -34.09 -8.73
C PRO A 151 6.17 -32.69 -8.24
N ALA A 152 7.36 -32.26 -8.66
CA ALA A 152 7.85 -30.92 -8.32
C ALA A 152 6.88 -29.86 -8.87
N GLU A 153 6.13 -29.21 -7.98
CA GLU A 153 5.23 -28.11 -8.34
C GLU A 153 5.95 -26.75 -8.37
N LYS A 154 5.29 -25.79 -9.01
CA LYS A 154 5.70 -24.38 -9.02
C LYS A 154 5.65 -23.83 -7.59
N ASP A 155 6.46 -22.81 -7.31
CA ASP A 155 6.64 -22.22 -5.98
C ASP A 155 5.47 -21.35 -5.48
N ASN A 156 4.28 -21.50 -6.08
CA ASN A 156 3.13 -20.63 -5.87
C ASN A 156 1.77 -21.36 -5.78
N VAL A 157 1.76 -22.69 -5.60
CA VAL A 157 0.52 -23.48 -5.71
C VAL A 157 -0.22 -23.61 -4.36
N ALA A 158 0.49 -23.68 -3.23
CA ALA A 158 -0.11 -23.67 -1.89
C ALA A 158 0.80 -22.94 -0.88
N VAL A 159 0.67 -21.62 -0.84
CA VAL A 159 1.50 -20.75 0.01
C VAL A 159 0.77 -20.41 1.30
N VAL A 160 1.42 -20.64 2.43
CA VAL A 160 0.97 -20.17 3.75
C VAL A 160 1.89 -19.06 4.23
N ASN A 161 1.28 -17.95 4.64
CA ASN A 161 1.95 -16.76 5.14
C ASN A 161 1.49 -16.51 6.58
N ALA A 162 2.41 -16.17 7.48
CA ALA A 162 2.09 -15.85 8.86
C ALA A 162 3.18 -14.95 9.46
N THR A 163 2.86 -14.25 10.56
CA THR A 163 3.87 -13.55 11.37
C THR A 163 4.72 -14.50 12.21
N ASN A 164 4.25 -15.74 12.41
CA ASN A 164 4.95 -16.81 13.08
C ASN A 164 4.57 -18.15 12.45
N LEU A 165 5.50 -18.76 11.70
CA LEU A 165 5.31 -20.08 11.09
C LEU A 165 5.74 -21.24 12.00
N GLU A 166 6.34 -20.97 13.17
CA GLU A 166 6.85 -22.00 14.09
C GLU A 166 5.83 -23.09 14.45
N PRO A 167 4.54 -22.79 14.71
CA PRO A 167 3.55 -23.83 15.01
C PRO A 167 3.34 -24.85 13.89
N LEU A 168 3.56 -24.44 12.63
CA LEU A 168 3.45 -25.30 11.45
C LEU A 168 4.78 -26.02 11.18
N LEU A 169 5.90 -25.31 11.29
CA LEU A 169 7.23 -25.87 11.02
C LEU A 169 7.66 -26.90 12.09
N SER A 170 7.29 -26.73 13.35
CA SER A 170 7.67 -27.65 14.45
C SER A 170 6.92 -28.99 14.42
N LYS A 171 5.81 -29.06 13.69
CA LYS A 171 4.92 -30.23 13.63
C LYS A 171 4.97 -30.97 12.29
N ALA A 172 5.81 -30.55 11.37
CA ALA A 172 5.84 -31.10 10.03
C ALA A 172 7.24 -31.49 9.58
N ASP A 173 7.31 -32.36 8.56
CA ASP A 173 8.56 -32.68 7.88
C ASP A 173 8.92 -31.53 6.94
N VAL A 174 9.94 -30.75 7.32
CA VAL A 174 10.37 -29.53 6.62
C VAL A 174 11.56 -29.86 5.71
N LYS A 175 11.36 -29.70 4.41
CA LYS A 175 12.46 -29.62 3.43
C LYS A 175 12.73 -28.17 3.09
N HIS A 176 13.96 -27.89 2.67
CA HIS A 176 14.34 -26.55 2.20
C HIS A 176 14.61 -26.59 0.71
N THR A 177 13.94 -25.70 -0.03
CA THR A 177 14.37 -25.39 -1.40
C THR A 177 15.30 -24.19 -1.33
N VAL A 178 16.57 -24.39 -1.67
CA VAL A 178 17.56 -23.31 -1.78
C VAL A 178 17.58 -22.86 -3.24
N ARG A 179 17.40 -21.56 -3.47
CA ARG A 179 17.62 -20.94 -4.77
C ARG A 179 18.66 -19.86 -4.65
N GLU A 180 19.68 -19.92 -5.49
CA GLU A 180 20.60 -18.81 -5.65
C GLU A 180 20.01 -17.84 -6.68
N THR A 181 20.02 -16.55 -6.37
CA THR A 181 19.65 -15.49 -7.30
C THR A 181 20.66 -14.37 -7.27
N GLU A 182 20.88 -13.73 -8.41
CA GLU A 182 21.58 -12.44 -8.45
C GLU A 182 20.58 -11.34 -8.11
N VAL A 183 20.89 -10.55 -7.07
CA VAL A 183 20.14 -9.34 -6.74
C VAL A 183 20.99 -8.14 -7.13
N VAL A 184 20.39 -7.21 -7.87
CA VAL A 184 21.00 -5.91 -8.15
C VAL A 184 20.70 -4.99 -6.98
N TYR A 185 21.74 -4.55 -6.26
CA TYR A 185 21.61 -3.75 -5.06
C TYR A 185 22.30 -2.38 -5.20
N GLY A 186 21.71 -1.39 -4.54
CA GLY A 186 22.30 -0.07 -4.38
C GLY A 186 22.36 0.76 -5.68
N PRO A 187 22.80 2.03 -5.56
CA PRO A 187 22.86 2.96 -6.67
C PRO A 187 23.97 2.60 -7.67
N ALA A 188 24.99 1.86 -7.24
CA ALA A 188 26.05 1.32 -8.08
C ALA A 188 25.63 0.07 -8.88
N LYS A 189 24.41 -0.45 -8.68
CA LYS A 189 23.89 -1.66 -9.32
C LYS A 189 24.79 -2.88 -9.13
N GLU A 190 25.32 -3.05 -7.92
CA GLU A 190 26.17 -4.17 -7.57
C GLU A 190 25.36 -5.48 -7.64
N LYS A 191 25.97 -6.53 -8.20
CA LYS A 191 25.35 -7.85 -8.24
C LYS A 191 25.80 -8.64 -7.02
N ILE A 192 24.85 -8.97 -6.15
CA ILE A 192 25.07 -9.81 -4.99
C ILE A 192 24.41 -11.16 -5.25
N ARG A 193 25.16 -12.26 -5.09
CA ARG A 193 24.60 -13.60 -5.12
C ARG A 193 23.96 -13.86 -3.76
N THR A 194 22.65 -14.07 -3.75
CA THR A 194 21.86 -14.26 -2.53
C THR A 194 21.18 -15.63 -2.58
N GLU A 195 21.28 -16.37 -1.48
CA GLU A 195 20.50 -17.59 -1.29
C GLU A 195 19.13 -17.24 -0.72
N VAL A 196 18.08 -17.68 -1.42
CA VAL A 196 16.70 -17.63 -0.95
C VAL A 196 16.30 -19.04 -0.53
N VAL A 197 16.16 -19.25 0.77
CA VAL A 197 15.71 -20.51 1.36
C VAL A 197 14.20 -20.44 1.56
N VAL A 198 13.46 -21.30 0.86
CA VAL A 198 12.01 -21.43 1.06
C VAL A 198 11.72 -22.75 1.78
N PRO A 199 11.11 -22.72 2.97
CA PRO A 199 10.66 -23.94 3.61
C PRO A 199 9.51 -24.56 2.82
N VAL A 200 9.59 -25.88 2.65
CA VAL A 200 8.58 -26.73 2.03
C VAL A 200 8.15 -27.73 3.08
N VAL A 201 6.89 -27.65 3.48
CA VAL A 201 6.29 -28.59 4.41
C VAL A 201 5.59 -29.68 3.59
N GLU A 202 6.11 -30.90 3.71
CA GLU A 202 5.53 -32.06 3.03
C GLU A 202 4.42 -32.68 3.88
N VAL A 203 3.18 -32.57 3.41
CA VAL A 203 1.98 -33.13 4.03
C VAL A 203 1.55 -34.42 3.34
N PRO A 204 0.81 -35.31 4.01
CA PRO A 204 0.26 -36.51 3.38
C PRO A 204 -0.63 -36.18 2.17
N THR A 205 -1.43 -35.12 2.27
CA THR A 205 -2.27 -34.61 1.18
C THR A 205 -2.69 -33.14 1.42
N THR A 206 -2.80 -32.38 0.33
CA THR A 206 -3.30 -31.01 0.23
C THR A 206 -4.77 -30.96 -0.17
N GLU A 207 -5.42 -32.12 -0.33
CA GLU A 207 -6.85 -32.21 -0.65
C GLU A 207 -7.75 -31.42 0.33
N PRO A 208 -7.49 -31.40 1.66
CA PRO A 208 -8.25 -30.57 2.58
C PRO A 208 -8.15 -29.07 2.28
N LEU A 209 -7.04 -28.58 1.71
CA LEU A 209 -6.89 -27.19 1.28
C LEU A 209 -7.66 -26.94 -0.01
N LYS A 210 -7.59 -27.86 -0.97
CA LYS A 210 -8.34 -27.77 -2.24
C LYS A 210 -9.84 -27.74 -1.98
N GLN A 211 -10.32 -28.59 -1.07
CA GLN A 211 -11.72 -28.61 -0.62
C GLN A 211 -12.08 -27.34 0.15
N MET A 212 -11.20 -26.83 1.01
CA MET A 212 -11.42 -25.56 1.71
C MET A 212 -11.61 -24.40 0.74
N ILE A 213 -10.75 -24.30 -0.28
CA ILE A 213 -10.79 -23.23 -1.29
C ILE A 213 -12.02 -23.42 -2.20
N GLY A 214 -12.21 -24.61 -2.76
CA GLY A 214 -13.32 -24.91 -3.67
C GLY A 214 -14.70 -24.87 -2.99
N GLY A 215 -14.76 -25.21 -1.69
CA GLY A 215 -15.96 -25.19 -0.87
C GLY A 215 -16.21 -23.88 -0.12
N SER A 216 -15.35 -22.87 -0.30
CA SER A 216 -15.43 -21.58 0.42
C SER A 216 -15.44 -21.70 1.96
N LEU A 217 -14.79 -22.74 2.50
CA LEU A 217 -14.65 -22.93 3.94
C LEU A 217 -13.64 -21.92 4.51
N ILE A 218 -13.87 -21.46 5.74
CA ILE A 218 -13.09 -20.40 6.40
C ILE A 218 -11.66 -20.87 6.74
N ALA A 219 -11.55 -22.11 7.22
CA ALA A 219 -10.28 -22.68 7.62
C ALA A 219 -10.33 -24.21 7.49
N SER A 220 -9.15 -24.82 7.42
CA SER A 220 -8.97 -26.27 7.39
C SER A 220 -7.75 -26.65 8.22
N SER A 221 -7.80 -27.82 8.86
CA SER A 221 -6.65 -28.37 9.58
C SER A 221 -5.74 -29.06 8.57
N VAL A 222 -4.46 -28.71 8.58
CA VAL A 222 -3.51 -29.22 7.58
C VAL A 222 -2.44 -30.13 8.19
N VAL A 223 -1.98 -29.82 9.41
CA VAL A 223 -1.00 -30.61 10.17
C VAL A 223 -1.35 -30.52 11.66
N ASP A 224 -1.53 -31.65 12.36
CA ASP A 224 -1.61 -31.77 13.83
C ASP A 224 -2.22 -30.57 14.59
N GLY A 225 -3.47 -30.22 14.24
CA GLY A 225 -4.26 -29.17 14.88
C GLY A 225 -3.87 -27.73 14.50
N VAL A 226 -2.98 -27.54 13.52
CA VAL A 226 -2.68 -26.24 12.92
C VAL A 226 -3.73 -25.91 11.87
N HIS A 227 -4.51 -24.88 12.15
CA HIS A 227 -5.52 -24.37 11.23
C HIS A 227 -4.90 -23.40 10.21
N VAL A 228 -5.10 -23.69 8.94
CA VAL A 228 -4.80 -22.77 7.83
C VAL A 228 -6.10 -22.11 7.41
N HIS A 229 -6.06 -20.78 7.28
CA HIS A 229 -7.23 -20.00 6.91
C HIS A 229 -7.25 -19.75 5.41
N ASN A 230 -8.44 -19.76 4.84
CA ASN A 230 -8.64 -19.43 3.45
C ASN A 230 -8.57 -17.90 3.27
N GLY A 231 -7.55 -17.42 2.55
CA GLY A 231 -7.34 -15.99 2.28
C GLY A 231 -8.47 -15.32 1.50
N LEU A 232 -9.38 -16.09 0.88
CA LEU A 232 -10.59 -15.58 0.22
C LEU A 232 -11.77 -15.41 1.18
N THR A 233 -11.69 -15.97 2.39
CA THR A 233 -12.78 -15.91 3.37
C THR A 233 -12.55 -14.78 4.37
N GLN A 234 -13.65 -14.11 4.75
CA GLN A 234 -13.64 -13.11 5.81
C GLN A 234 -13.46 -13.82 7.16
N VAL A 235 -12.23 -14.13 7.53
CA VAL A 235 -11.89 -14.44 8.91
C VAL A 235 -12.03 -13.14 9.71
N ASN A 236 -12.70 -13.19 10.87
CA ASN A 236 -12.73 -12.12 11.88
C ASN A 236 -11.33 -11.79 12.48
N TYR A 237 -10.30 -11.57 11.67
CA TYR A 237 -9.36 -10.50 11.98
C TYR A 237 -10.17 -9.20 11.92
N ARG A 238 -9.90 -8.16 12.71
CA ARG A 238 -10.42 -6.83 12.33
C ARG A 238 -9.82 -6.49 10.96
N PRO A 239 -10.55 -6.61 9.84
CA PRO A 239 -9.96 -6.44 8.54
C PRO A 239 -10.29 -5.03 8.07
N PHE A 240 -9.30 -4.41 7.46
CA PHE A 240 -9.54 -3.25 6.62
C PHE A 240 -10.37 -3.70 5.40
N THR A 241 -11.70 -3.69 5.52
CA THR A 241 -12.62 -3.86 4.39
C THR A 241 -13.87 -2.97 4.53
N PRO A 242 -14.27 -2.18 3.50
CA PRO A 242 -15.13 -1.00 3.67
C PRO A 242 -16.67 -1.23 3.67
N PHE A 243 -17.15 -2.46 3.51
CA PHE A 243 -18.59 -2.69 3.20
C PHE A 243 -19.45 -3.08 4.39
N SER A 244 -18.88 -3.65 5.44
CA SER A 244 -19.63 -4.05 6.64
C SER A 244 -19.78 -2.95 7.69
N LEU A 245 -18.96 -1.89 7.62
CA LEU A 245 -18.98 -0.77 8.59
C LEU A 245 -19.76 0.46 8.12
N VAL A 246 -20.09 0.54 6.83
CA VAL A 246 -20.79 1.69 6.24
C VAL A 246 -21.97 1.18 5.41
N PRO A 247 -23.19 1.14 5.96
CA PRO A 247 -24.38 0.61 5.27
C PRO A 247 -24.70 1.31 3.94
N ARG A 248 -24.04 2.45 3.65
CA ARG A 248 -24.22 3.29 2.46
C ARG A 248 -22.96 3.43 1.59
N SER A 249 -21.92 2.61 1.78
CA SER A 249 -20.71 2.68 0.94
C SER A 249 -20.91 2.05 -0.44
N VAL A 250 -20.22 2.58 -1.44
CA VAL A 250 -20.17 2.05 -2.81
C VAL A 250 -18.77 1.49 -3.07
N LEU A 251 -18.69 0.25 -3.54
CA LEU A 251 -17.50 -0.40 -4.05
C LEU A 251 -17.25 0.09 -5.47
N TRP A 252 -16.35 1.04 -5.61
CA TRP A 252 -15.96 1.57 -6.90
C TRP A 252 -14.72 0.83 -7.41
N LEU A 253 -14.88 0.10 -8.51
CA LEU A 253 -13.82 -0.65 -9.18
C LEU A 253 -13.55 -0.05 -10.57
N LEU A 254 -12.32 -0.16 -11.06
CA LEU A 254 -12.04 0.07 -12.48
C LEU A 254 -12.59 -1.10 -13.28
N ARG A 255 -13.15 -0.84 -14.47
CA ARG A 255 -13.57 -1.90 -15.39
C ARG A 255 -12.39 -2.81 -15.72
N PHE A 256 -12.65 -4.11 -15.69
CA PHE A 256 -11.70 -5.18 -16.00
C PHE A 256 -12.40 -6.22 -16.88
N PRO A 257 -11.77 -7.33 -17.31
CA PRO A 257 -12.38 -8.24 -18.27
C PRO A 257 -13.83 -8.61 -17.90
N PHE A 258 -14.73 -8.59 -18.89
CA PHE A 258 -16.19 -8.73 -18.73
C PHE A 258 -16.63 -9.87 -17.80
N HIS A 259 -15.96 -11.03 -17.91
CA HIS A 259 -16.23 -12.19 -17.05
C HIS A 259 -15.93 -11.93 -15.57
N GLY A 260 -14.92 -11.12 -15.28
CA GLY A 260 -14.54 -10.76 -13.93
C GLY A 260 -15.55 -9.84 -13.24
N GLU A 261 -16.13 -8.88 -13.97
CA GLU A 261 -17.22 -8.04 -13.44
C GLU A 261 -18.46 -8.87 -13.11
N ALA A 262 -18.82 -9.80 -14.01
CA ALA A 262 -19.93 -10.72 -13.79
C ALA A 262 -19.71 -11.63 -12.58
N HIS A 263 -18.47 -12.11 -12.35
CA HIS A 263 -18.15 -12.91 -11.16
C HIS A 263 -18.26 -12.11 -9.87
N VAL A 264 -17.85 -10.84 -9.86
CA VAL A 264 -18.00 -9.97 -8.68
C VAL A 264 -19.49 -9.70 -8.38
N HIS A 265 -20.29 -9.40 -9.40
CA HIS A 265 -21.73 -9.22 -9.21
C HIS A 265 -22.42 -10.49 -8.72
N LYS A 266 -22.06 -11.66 -9.28
CA LYS A 266 -22.58 -12.95 -8.84
C LYS A 266 -22.19 -13.24 -7.39
N TYR A 267 -20.92 -13.01 -7.03
CA TYR A 267 -20.42 -13.17 -5.66
C TYR A 267 -21.19 -12.30 -4.65
N CYS A 268 -21.51 -11.06 -5.03
CA CYS A 268 -22.31 -10.14 -4.21
C CYS A 268 -23.77 -10.61 -4.08
N ALA A 269 -24.40 -11.03 -5.17
CA ALA A 269 -25.79 -11.49 -5.18
C ALA A 269 -25.99 -12.76 -4.33
N GLU A 270 -25.03 -13.69 -4.36
CA GLU A 270 -25.05 -14.92 -3.54
C GLU A 270 -24.92 -14.66 -2.03
N ARG A 271 -24.60 -13.42 -1.62
CA ARG A 271 -24.33 -13.03 -0.23
C ARG A 271 -25.21 -11.88 0.26
N ASP A 272 -26.33 -11.63 -0.42
CA ASP A 272 -27.28 -10.53 -0.12
C ASP A 272 -26.64 -9.13 -0.07
N ILE A 273 -25.55 -8.93 -0.83
CA ILE A 273 -24.93 -7.62 -0.98
C ILE A 273 -25.60 -6.92 -2.18
N ASP A 274 -26.23 -5.76 -1.95
CA ASP A 274 -26.85 -4.97 -3.01
C ASP A 274 -25.83 -4.64 -4.10
N THR A 275 -25.99 -5.27 -5.27
CA THR A 275 -25.07 -5.14 -6.40
C THR A 275 -25.06 -3.74 -7.00
N LYS A 276 -26.07 -2.91 -6.73
CA LYS A 276 -26.10 -1.48 -7.11
C LYS A 276 -25.04 -0.68 -6.36
N ARG A 277 -24.50 -1.22 -5.27
CA ARG A 277 -23.38 -0.64 -4.52
C ARG A 277 -22.03 -1.00 -5.12
N VAL A 278 -21.95 -1.78 -6.20
CA VAL A 278 -20.70 -2.07 -6.92
C VAL A 278 -20.71 -1.33 -8.25
N VAL A 279 -19.88 -0.30 -8.37
CA VAL A 279 -19.80 0.56 -9.56
C VAL A 279 -18.48 0.30 -10.28
N PHE A 280 -18.56 -0.15 -11.53
CA PHE A 280 -17.41 -0.29 -12.42
C PHE A 280 -17.27 0.94 -13.31
N SER A 281 -16.32 1.83 -13.02
CA SER A 281 -16.03 2.94 -13.94
C SER A 281 -15.06 2.52 -15.02
N HIS A 282 -15.23 3.09 -16.21
CA HIS A 282 -14.19 3.05 -17.22
C HIS A 282 -12.87 3.54 -16.65
N VAL A 283 -11.77 2.87 -17.00
CA VAL A 283 -10.45 3.47 -16.87
C VAL A 283 -10.51 4.78 -17.66
N ALA A 284 -10.11 5.90 -17.05
CA ALA A 284 -9.99 7.16 -17.77
C ALA A 284 -9.20 6.86 -19.05
N ALA A 285 -9.79 7.14 -20.22
CA ALA A 285 -9.07 7.00 -21.46
C ALA A 285 -7.76 7.78 -21.29
N LYS A 286 -6.62 7.15 -21.59
CA LYS A 286 -5.47 7.95 -22.01
C LYS A 286 -5.97 8.66 -23.24
N VAL A 287 -6.47 9.89 -23.07
CA VAL A 287 -6.62 10.80 -24.19
C VAL A 287 -5.23 10.83 -24.79
N GLN A 288 -5.10 10.31 -26.00
CA GLN A 288 -3.93 10.54 -26.82
C GLN A 288 -3.82 12.07 -26.93
N ILE A 289 -3.00 12.65 -26.08
CA ILE A 289 -2.46 13.98 -26.30
C ILE A 289 -1.45 13.75 -27.43
N LEU A 290 -1.97 13.82 -28.66
CA LEU A 290 -1.21 14.23 -29.83
C LEU A 290 -0.89 15.71 -29.71
#